data_AF-A0A956B9G8-F1
#
_entry.id   AF-A0A956B9G8-F1
#
_cell.length_a   1.000
_cell.length_b   1.000
_cell.length_c   1.000
_cell.angle_alpha   90.00
_cell.angle_beta   90.00
_cell.angle_gamma   90.00
#
_symmetry.space_group_name_H-M   'P 1'
#
loop_
_entity.id
_entity.type
_entity.pdbx_description
1 polymer ?
#
loop_
_entity_poly.entity_id
_entity_poly.type
_entity_poly.pdbx_seq_one_letter_code
_entity_poly.pdbx_strand_id
1 'polypeptide(L)'
;SLVALSDPRTPAQTITPDVDGVYAFSLVVSDGVATSAPAVVRVGVGFRGSPPVASAGPDLEVLPGLDVELDGTGSADSDGDPLTYQWRVLHATGGQANLANATLPRAQLVQPVAGVYTIELTVNDGFFNATDTAVVTVAMDPTGVVIGVESCTTGGNILVLNGDRDPDFTDDIHLPHDYIHPGLGVYTSGGWTASALAYTSTTGAPKFVQVNVTTTSDWWSTEFSTTNLDQALVTGSYPAAMRFPFEDLGHPGLGIHGDGRGCNRLVGEFEIHELETSTTADPAVHTLERFTATFTQHCEEGVAKLTGCVHYRR
;
A
#
# COMPACT_ATOMS: atom_id res chain seq x y z
N SER A 1 46.41 21.25 7.77
CA SER A 1 46.29 21.11 9.22
C SER A 1 46.79 19.72 9.59
N LEU A 2 47.58 19.60 10.66
CA LEU A 2 48.16 18.34 11.14
C LEU A 2 47.58 18.11 12.54
N VAL A 3 46.40 17.50 12.62
CA VAL A 3 45.86 17.04 13.90
C VAL A 3 46.65 15.80 14.31
N ALA A 4 47.41 15.91 15.39
CA ALA A 4 48.03 14.77 16.03
C ALA A 4 46.99 14.04 16.87
N LEU A 5 46.85 12.74 16.63
CA LEU A 5 46.20 11.85 17.58
C LEU A 5 47.13 11.66 18.80
N SER A 6 46.57 11.44 19.98
CA SER A 6 47.30 10.83 21.09
C SER A 6 47.83 9.44 20.70
N ASP A 7 48.56 8.73 21.58
CA ASP A 7 49.12 7.40 21.28
C ASP A 7 48.11 6.53 20.50
N PRO A 8 48.34 6.21 19.21
CA PRO A 8 47.35 5.59 18.33
C PRO A 8 46.96 4.17 18.75
N ARG A 9 47.57 3.64 19.82
CA ARG A 9 47.31 2.31 20.38
C ARG A 9 46.35 2.33 21.57
N THR A 10 45.94 3.51 22.07
CA THR A 10 44.97 3.60 23.15
C THR A 10 43.53 3.62 22.61
N PRO A 11 42.57 2.95 23.29
CA PRO A 11 41.18 2.92 22.85
C PRO A 11 40.47 4.29 22.95
N ALA A 12 41.02 5.23 23.71
CA ALA A 12 40.59 6.62 23.73
C ALA A 12 41.62 7.49 23.00
N GLN A 13 41.15 8.34 22.09
CA GLN A 13 41.97 9.31 21.36
C GLN A 13 41.52 10.73 21.71
N THR A 14 42.47 11.64 21.89
CA THR A 14 42.20 13.08 22.04
C THR A 14 42.73 13.82 20.82
N ILE A 15 41.98 14.83 20.36
CA ILE A 15 42.38 15.72 19.26
C ILE A 15 42.47 17.17 19.77
N THR A 16 43.38 17.95 19.20
CA THR A 16 43.46 19.40 19.42
C THR A 16 43.44 20.07 18.05
N PRO A 17 42.25 20.44 17.55
CA PRO A 17 42.12 21.13 16.28
C PRO A 17 42.84 22.49 16.30
N ASP A 18 43.58 22.81 15.24
CA ASP A 18 44.32 24.06 15.08
C ASP A 18 43.63 25.06 14.14
N VAL A 19 42.66 24.61 13.34
CA VAL A 19 41.89 25.42 12.38
C VAL A 19 40.43 24.99 12.37
N ASP A 20 39.51 25.93 12.11
CA ASP A 20 38.12 25.61 11.79
C ASP A 20 38.04 24.75 10.53
N GLY A 21 37.16 23.75 10.54
CA GLY A 21 37.01 22.82 9.43
C GLY A 21 36.50 21.46 9.85
N VAL A 22 36.39 20.57 8.86
CA VAL A 22 35.91 19.20 9.06
C VAL A 22 37.09 18.25 9.09
N TYR A 23 37.21 17.52 10.20
CA TYR A 23 38.21 16.50 10.40
C TYR A 23 37.58 15.12 10.26
N ALA A 24 38.05 14.31 9.32
CA ALA A 24 37.60 12.94 9.16
C ALA A 24 38.64 11.97 9.74
N PHE A 25 38.21 11.12 10.66
CA PHE A 25 39.04 10.09 11.28
C PHE A 25 38.53 8.71 10.89
N SER A 26 39.44 7.77 10.65
CA SER A 26 39.10 6.39 10.32
C SER A 26 39.69 5.45 11.37
N LEU A 27 38.85 4.57 11.91
CA LEU A 27 39.22 3.50 12.83
C LEU A 27 39.17 2.16 12.12
N VAL A 28 40.28 1.42 12.17
CA VAL A 28 40.37 0.01 11.78
C VAL A 28 40.91 -0.75 12.98
N VAL A 29 40.21 -1.79 13.40
CA VAL A 29 40.62 -2.66 14.52
C VAL A 29 41.06 -4.02 14.00
N SER A 30 41.97 -4.70 14.70
CA SER A 30 42.46 -6.04 14.35
C SER A 30 42.53 -6.92 15.58
N ASP A 31 42.23 -8.21 15.41
CA ASP A 31 42.41 -9.26 16.41
C ASP A 31 43.78 -9.97 16.27
N GLY A 32 44.65 -9.49 15.39
CA GLY A 32 45.95 -10.10 15.06
C GLY A 32 45.89 -11.13 13.92
N VAL A 33 44.70 -11.46 13.41
CA VAL A 33 44.50 -12.36 12.27
C VAL A 33 43.78 -11.64 11.13
N ALA A 34 42.73 -10.89 11.44
CA ALA A 34 41.93 -10.12 10.51
C ALA A 34 41.79 -8.65 10.96
N THR A 35 41.40 -7.78 10.03
CA THR A 35 41.12 -6.36 10.27
C THR A 35 39.66 -6.04 9.92
N SER A 36 39.05 -5.12 10.66
CA SER A 36 37.69 -4.65 10.37
C SER A 36 37.63 -3.79 9.09
N ALA A 37 36.42 -3.60 8.56
CA ALA A 37 36.16 -2.46 7.67
C ALA A 37 36.40 -1.13 8.42
N PRO A 38 36.77 -0.04 7.72
CA PRO A 38 37.01 1.24 8.37
C PRO A 38 35.70 1.88 8.85
N ALA A 39 35.66 2.27 10.13
CA ALA A 39 34.62 3.16 10.64
C ALA A 39 35.10 4.62 10.53
N VAL A 40 34.30 5.51 9.94
CA VAL A 40 34.68 6.92 9.74
C VAL A 40 33.85 7.81 10.65
N VAL A 41 34.49 8.75 11.34
CA VAL A 41 33.84 9.82 12.10
C VAL A 41 34.29 11.18 11.57
N ARG A 42 33.36 12.12 11.43
CA ARG A 42 33.62 13.51 11.04
C ARG A 42 33.39 14.42 12.23
N VAL A 43 34.33 15.32 12.47
CA VAL A 43 34.25 16.32 13.55
C VAL A 43 34.32 17.70 12.91
N GLY A 44 33.24 18.46 13.02
CA GLY A 44 33.19 19.87 12.64
C GLY A 44 33.74 20.74 13.76
N VAL A 45 34.78 21.51 13.49
CA VAL A 45 35.37 22.48 14.42
C VAL A 45 35.06 23.87 13.90
N GLY A 46 34.43 24.70 14.72
CA GLY A 46 33.96 26.04 14.30
C GLY A 46 32.72 26.01 13.38
N PHE A 47 32.17 24.84 13.06
CA PHE A 47 30.96 24.69 12.26
C PHE A 47 29.72 25.13 13.06
N ARG A 48 28.87 25.96 12.45
CA ARG A 48 27.58 26.44 13.01
C ARG A 48 26.40 25.94 12.17
N GLY A 49 26.39 24.66 11.81
CA GLY A 49 25.22 24.02 11.20
C GLY A 49 24.21 23.63 12.27
N SER A 50 22.96 23.54 11.86
CA SER A 50 21.81 23.09 12.65
C SER A 50 21.62 21.59 12.40
N PRO A 51 21.23 20.79 13.40
CA PRO A 51 20.87 19.40 13.16
C PRO A 51 19.68 19.31 12.20
N PRO A 52 19.57 18.24 11.40
CA PRO A 52 18.42 18.04 10.54
C PRO A 52 17.17 17.73 11.39
N VAL A 53 16.01 17.79 10.76
CA VAL A 53 14.73 17.31 11.29
C VAL A 53 14.36 16.05 10.53
N ALA A 54 14.36 14.91 11.21
CA ALA A 54 13.81 13.67 10.68
C ALA A 54 12.28 13.69 10.74
N SER A 55 11.63 13.20 9.70
CA SER A 55 10.18 12.98 9.67
C SER A 55 9.92 11.60 9.08
N ALA A 56 9.45 10.66 9.89
CA ALA A 56 9.19 9.28 9.53
C ALA A 56 7.79 9.08 8.89
N GLY A 57 7.03 10.16 8.73
CA GLY A 57 5.62 10.12 8.32
C GLY A 57 4.66 9.84 9.48
N PRO A 58 3.34 9.79 9.21
CA PRO A 58 2.33 9.46 10.21
C PRO A 58 2.36 7.97 10.58
N ASP A 59 1.76 7.63 11.73
CA ASP A 59 1.45 6.25 12.08
C ASP A 59 0.47 5.64 11.06
N LEU A 60 0.61 4.34 10.81
CA LEU A 60 -0.12 3.59 9.78
C LEU A 60 -0.91 2.44 10.40
N GLU A 61 -2.14 2.23 9.92
CA GLU A 61 -2.93 1.03 10.19
C GLU A 61 -3.14 0.28 8.89
N VAL A 62 -2.71 -0.98 8.85
CA VAL A 62 -2.65 -1.78 7.61
C VAL A 62 -2.99 -3.25 7.89
N LEU A 63 -3.30 -3.98 6.82
CA LEU A 63 -3.57 -5.41 6.90
C LEU A 63 -2.29 -6.25 6.73
N PRO A 64 -2.25 -7.47 7.29
CA PRO A 64 -1.09 -8.34 7.15
C PRO A 64 -0.89 -8.81 5.70
N GLY A 65 0.38 -8.99 5.31
CA GLY A 65 0.77 -9.56 4.02
C GLY A 65 0.87 -8.56 2.86
N LEU A 66 0.59 -7.28 3.07
CA LEU A 66 0.77 -6.21 2.09
C LEU A 66 2.04 -5.41 2.37
N ASP A 67 2.79 -5.04 1.33
CA ASP A 67 3.93 -4.14 1.50
C ASP A 67 3.44 -2.75 1.93
N VAL A 68 4.10 -2.18 2.93
CA VAL A 68 3.74 -0.89 3.52
C VAL A 68 4.82 0.12 3.16
N GLU A 69 4.46 1.20 2.47
CA GLU A 69 5.39 2.29 2.18
C GLU A 69 5.64 3.15 3.43
N LEU A 70 6.91 3.48 3.65
CA LEU A 70 7.39 4.39 4.69
C LEU A 70 7.96 5.62 4.00
N ASP A 71 7.41 6.80 4.29
CA ASP A 71 7.76 8.04 3.61
C ASP A 71 8.54 9.00 4.52
N GLY A 72 9.83 9.13 4.25
CA GLY A 72 10.75 10.01 4.96
C GLY A 72 10.99 11.35 4.26
N THR A 73 10.32 11.60 3.13
CA THR A 73 10.60 12.76 2.26
C THR A 73 10.26 14.10 2.91
N GLY A 74 9.50 14.11 4.01
CA GLY A 74 9.25 15.29 4.84
C GLY A 74 10.43 15.72 5.72
N SER A 75 11.53 14.95 5.75
CA SER A 75 12.74 15.31 6.49
C SER A 75 13.46 16.51 5.86
N ALA A 76 14.00 17.40 6.68
CA ALA A 76 14.56 18.66 6.20
C ALA A 76 15.81 19.08 6.98
N ASP A 77 16.69 19.82 6.30
CA ASP A 77 17.81 20.51 6.90
C ASP A 77 17.66 22.02 6.65
N SER A 78 17.83 22.85 7.69
CA SER A 78 17.63 24.30 7.58
C SER A 78 18.77 25.03 6.90
N ASP A 79 19.96 24.42 6.87
CA ASP A 79 21.15 24.96 6.22
C ASP A 79 21.24 24.49 4.75
N GLY A 80 20.39 23.53 4.35
CA GLY A 80 20.28 23.00 3.00
C GLY A 80 21.28 21.89 2.71
N ASP A 81 21.85 21.27 3.75
CA ASP A 81 22.80 20.18 3.60
C ASP A 81 22.09 18.91 3.05
N PRO A 82 22.77 18.13 2.19
CA PRO A 82 22.19 16.92 1.60
C PRO A 82 21.98 15.85 2.68
N LEU A 83 20.78 15.27 2.69
CA LEU A 83 20.38 14.27 3.67
C LEU A 83 20.64 12.83 3.19
N THR A 84 21.06 11.99 4.12
CA THR A 84 21.09 10.53 3.97
C THR A 84 20.10 9.88 4.94
N TYR A 85 19.56 8.73 4.55
CA TYR A 85 18.43 8.08 5.23
C TYR A 85 18.82 6.68 5.67
N GLN A 86 18.30 6.25 6.83
CA GLN A 86 18.39 4.87 7.28
C GLN A 86 17.15 4.50 8.08
N TRP A 87 16.41 3.51 7.60
CA TRP A 87 15.26 2.93 8.27
C TRP A 87 15.67 1.67 9.04
N ARG A 88 15.13 1.50 10.25
CA ARG A 88 15.28 0.25 11.01
C ARG A 88 14.02 -0.07 11.80
N VAL A 89 13.79 -1.36 11.99
CA VAL A 89 12.74 -1.87 12.88
C VAL A 89 13.30 -1.85 14.31
N LEU A 90 12.70 -1.04 15.19
CA LEU A 90 13.05 -1.03 16.62
C LEU A 90 12.34 -2.15 17.38
N HIS A 91 11.06 -2.34 17.07
CA HIS A 91 10.21 -3.32 17.72
C HIS A 91 9.23 -3.91 16.71
N ALA A 92 8.96 -5.21 16.84
CA ALA A 92 7.97 -5.92 16.04
C ALA A 92 7.33 -7.00 16.91
N THR A 93 6.03 -6.87 17.19
CA THR A 93 5.30 -7.92 17.92
C THR A 93 4.84 -9.05 17.00
N GLY A 94 4.78 -8.81 15.68
CA GLY A 94 4.34 -9.78 14.66
C GLY A 94 5.42 -10.75 14.16
N GLY A 95 6.65 -10.66 14.70
CA GLY A 95 7.77 -11.54 14.31
C GLY A 95 8.77 -10.87 13.37
N GLN A 96 9.16 -11.56 12.28
CA GLN A 96 10.14 -11.03 11.33
C GLN A 96 9.58 -9.80 10.59
N ALA A 97 10.39 -8.74 10.53
CA ALA A 97 10.09 -7.51 9.82
C ALA A 97 11.25 -7.21 8.86
N ASN A 98 10.96 -7.19 7.56
CA ASN A 98 11.95 -6.93 6.53
C ASN A 98 11.72 -5.56 5.92
N LEU A 99 12.79 -4.78 5.78
CA LEU A 99 12.74 -3.48 5.10
C LEU A 99 13.41 -3.60 3.73
N ALA A 100 12.69 -3.27 2.67
CA ALA A 100 13.28 -3.00 1.36
C ALA A 100 13.59 -1.49 1.25
N ASN A 101 14.63 -1.16 0.48
CA ASN A 101 15.05 0.22 0.24
C ASN A 101 15.32 1.03 1.52
N ALA A 102 15.79 0.39 2.59
CA ALA A 102 15.97 0.98 3.91
C ALA A 102 16.98 2.15 3.98
N THR A 103 17.64 2.51 2.88
CA THR A 103 18.57 3.66 2.80
C THR A 103 18.07 4.77 1.87
N LEU A 104 16.86 4.61 1.32
CA LEU A 104 16.22 5.61 0.46
C LEU A 104 15.22 6.45 1.27
N PRO A 105 14.83 7.63 0.77
CA PRO A 105 13.79 8.46 1.40
C PRO A 105 12.44 7.76 1.51
N ARG A 106 12.12 6.86 0.56
CA ARG A 106 10.95 5.97 0.61
C ARG A 106 11.42 4.53 0.78
N ALA A 107 11.03 3.90 1.89
CA ALA A 107 11.32 2.50 2.18
C ALA A 107 10.02 1.68 2.19
N GLN A 108 10.15 0.34 2.24
CA GLN A 108 9.00 -0.55 2.33
C GLN A 108 9.17 -1.56 3.45
N LEU A 109 8.17 -1.68 4.32
CA LEU A 109 8.03 -2.82 5.23
C LEU A 109 7.33 -3.95 4.45
N VAL A 110 8.09 -5.01 4.18
CA VAL A 110 7.69 -6.07 3.24
C VAL A 110 6.83 -7.11 3.95
N GLN A 111 5.61 -7.29 3.47
CA GLN A 111 4.63 -8.29 3.90
C GLN A 111 4.61 -8.55 5.43
N PRO A 112 4.38 -7.54 6.27
CA PRO A 112 4.39 -7.74 7.71
C PRO A 112 3.19 -8.60 8.14
N VAL A 113 3.39 -9.42 9.16
CA VAL A 113 2.32 -10.23 9.79
C VAL A 113 1.61 -9.38 10.85
N ALA A 114 0.43 -9.81 11.30
CA ALA A 114 -0.31 -9.12 12.35
C ALA A 114 0.56 -8.87 13.60
N GLY A 115 0.62 -7.61 14.02
CA GLY A 115 1.46 -7.09 15.09
C GLY A 115 1.64 -5.58 14.99
N VAL A 116 2.35 -5.01 15.93
CA VAL A 116 2.72 -3.60 15.96
C VAL A 116 4.21 -3.51 15.67
N TYR A 117 4.57 -2.65 14.72
CA TYR A 117 5.94 -2.42 14.28
C TYR A 117 6.30 -0.97 14.56
N THR A 118 7.30 -0.75 15.40
CA THR A 118 7.88 0.58 15.58
C THR A 118 9.07 0.70 14.66
N ILE A 119 8.96 1.56 13.65
CA ILE A 119 10.01 1.81 12.67
C ILE A 119 10.63 3.16 12.98
N GLU A 120 11.96 3.21 13.00
CA GLU A 120 12.70 4.45 13.16
C GLU A 120 13.37 4.84 11.85
N LEU A 121 13.22 6.11 11.49
CA LEU A 121 14.01 6.79 10.48
C LEU A 121 15.16 7.54 11.16
N THR A 122 16.38 7.30 10.74
CA THR A 122 17.54 8.16 11.03
C THR A 122 17.89 8.97 9.79
N VAL A 123 18.05 10.28 9.96
CA VAL A 123 18.50 11.22 8.93
C VAL A 123 19.84 11.82 9.35
N ASN A 124 20.78 11.88 8.41
CA ASN A 124 22.11 12.46 8.61
C ASN A 124 22.44 13.48 7.53
N ASP A 125 22.85 14.68 7.94
CA ASP A 125 23.26 15.81 7.08
C ASP A 125 24.78 15.82 6.76
N GLY A 126 25.51 14.76 7.15
CA GLY A 126 26.97 14.66 7.07
C GLY A 126 27.71 15.00 8.37
N PHE A 127 27.03 15.56 9.37
CA PHE A 127 27.57 16.01 10.66
C PHE A 127 26.76 15.54 11.87
N PHE A 128 25.46 15.80 11.84
CA PHE A 128 24.48 15.52 12.88
C PHE A 128 23.51 14.42 12.43
N ASN A 129 22.98 13.71 13.41
CA ASN A 129 21.90 12.75 13.21
C ASN A 129 20.63 13.30 13.85
N ALA A 130 19.50 13.07 13.19
CA ALA A 130 18.18 13.19 13.77
C ALA A 130 17.42 11.89 13.56
N THR A 131 16.50 11.59 14.47
CA THR A 131 15.68 10.39 14.42
C THR A 131 14.22 10.72 14.62
N ASP A 132 13.35 10.00 13.93
CA ASP A 132 11.91 10.03 14.14
C ASP A 132 11.33 8.62 14.02
N THR A 133 10.16 8.38 14.61
CA THR A 133 9.53 7.05 14.64
C THR A 133 8.13 7.09 14.10
N ALA A 134 7.78 6.10 13.29
CA ALA A 134 6.41 5.80 12.89
C ALA A 134 5.99 4.43 13.44
N VAL A 135 4.75 4.33 13.88
CA VAL A 135 4.13 3.07 14.33
C VAL A 135 3.26 2.52 13.20
N VAL A 136 3.56 1.29 12.77
CA VAL A 136 2.73 0.53 11.85
C VAL A 136 1.96 -0.53 12.66
N THR A 137 0.66 -0.32 12.82
CA THR A 137 -0.24 -1.29 13.42
C THR A 137 -0.78 -2.19 12.31
N VAL A 138 -0.26 -3.41 12.27
CA VAL A 138 -0.76 -4.48 11.41
C VAL A 138 -1.78 -5.27 12.21
N ALA A 139 -3.03 -4.88 12.15
CA ALA A 139 -4.07 -5.63 12.82
C ALA A 139 -4.69 -6.62 11.84
N MET A 140 -4.92 -7.85 12.29
CA MET A 140 -6.09 -8.57 11.78
C MET A 140 -7.28 -7.68 12.12
N ASP A 141 -8.20 -7.50 11.18
CA ASP A 141 -9.52 -6.99 11.53
C ASP A 141 -10.01 -7.76 12.78
N PRO A 142 -10.58 -7.13 13.83
CA PRO A 142 -11.20 -7.82 14.96
C PRO A 142 -12.21 -8.92 14.56
N THR A 143 -12.61 -9.00 13.29
CA THR A 143 -13.38 -10.12 12.72
C THR A 143 -12.55 -11.36 12.32
N GLY A 144 -11.20 -11.30 12.33
CA GLY A 144 -10.29 -12.40 12.00
C GLY A 144 -10.03 -12.63 10.51
N VAL A 145 -10.31 -11.63 9.67
CA VAL A 145 -10.37 -11.75 8.21
C VAL A 145 -9.02 -11.40 7.57
N VAL A 146 -8.27 -12.41 7.11
CA VAL A 146 -7.08 -12.24 6.24
C VAL A 146 -7.55 -11.95 4.84
N ILE A 147 -7.33 -10.76 4.26
CA ILE A 147 -7.78 -10.48 2.88
C ILE A 147 -6.91 -11.23 1.87
N GLY A 148 -7.34 -12.47 1.62
CA GLY A 148 -7.22 -13.24 0.40
C GLY A 148 -8.62 -13.80 0.05
N VAL A 149 -8.76 -14.52 -1.06
CA VAL A 149 -10.04 -15.08 -1.53
C VAL A 149 -10.80 -15.81 -0.40
N GLU A 150 -10.09 -16.51 0.48
CA GLU A 150 -10.65 -17.30 1.59
C GLU A 150 -11.56 -16.49 2.53
N SER A 151 -11.20 -15.23 2.80
CA SER A 151 -11.98 -14.33 3.64
C SER A 151 -13.26 -13.86 2.97
N CYS A 152 -13.24 -13.68 1.65
CA CYS A 152 -14.46 -13.40 0.91
C CYS A 152 -15.40 -14.61 0.89
N THR A 153 -14.88 -15.82 1.00
CA THR A 153 -15.72 -17.02 0.95
C THR A 153 -16.24 -17.48 2.31
N THR A 154 -15.96 -16.73 3.38
CA THR A 154 -16.37 -17.10 4.75
C THR A 154 -17.72 -16.50 5.09
N GLY A 155 -18.76 -17.34 5.16
CA GLY A 155 -20.11 -16.93 5.55
C GLY A 155 -21.07 -16.84 4.36
N GLY A 156 -22.13 -16.05 4.49
CA GLY A 156 -23.09 -15.77 3.41
C GLY A 156 -22.53 -14.77 2.41
N ASN A 157 -23.40 -13.96 1.81
CA ASN A 157 -22.97 -12.90 0.91
C ASN A 157 -22.08 -11.89 1.64
N ILE A 158 -20.95 -11.54 1.02
CA ILE A 158 -20.00 -10.59 1.57
C ILE A 158 -19.40 -9.72 0.46
N LEU A 159 -19.24 -8.43 0.76
CA LEU A 159 -18.50 -7.47 -0.05
C LEU A 159 -17.48 -6.82 0.87
N VAL A 160 -16.22 -6.87 0.46
CA VAL A 160 -15.12 -6.19 1.16
C VAL A 160 -14.57 -5.11 0.24
N LEU A 161 -14.49 -3.90 0.77
CA LEU A 161 -13.94 -2.71 0.12
C LEU A 161 -12.78 -2.21 0.98
N ASN A 162 -11.60 -2.05 0.43
CA ASN A 162 -10.44 -1.53 1.15
C ASN A 162 -9.71 -0.50 0.28
N GLY A 163 -10.05 0.77 0.49
CA GLY A 163 -9.46 1.89 -0.25
C GLY A 163 -8.28 2.50 0.50
N ASP A 164 -7.19 2.71 -0.22
CA ASP A 164 -6.05 3.45 0.31
C ASP A 164 -6.46 4.91 0.59
N ARG A 165 -5.88 5.49 1.65
CA ARG A 165 -6.03 6.93 1.90
C ARG A 165 -5.20 7.68 0.86
N ASP A 166 -5.84 8.56 0.11
CA ASP A 166 -5.14 9.43 -0.84
C ASP A 166 -4.18 10.37 -0.09
N PRO A 167 -2.86 10.33 -0.36
CA PRO A 167 -1.88 11.21 0.29
C PRO A 167 -2.04 12.69 -0.07
N ASP A 168 -2.69 13.02 -1.19
CA ASP A 168 -2.91 14.40 -1.64
C ASP A 168 -4.17 15.04 -1.00
N PHE A 169 -4.88 14.32 -0.13
CA PHE A 169 -6.13 14.71 0.54
C PHE A 169 -5.95 15.80 1.64
N THR A 170 -5.18 16.85 1.36
CA THR A 170 -4.91 17.94 2.31
C THR A 170 -5.70 19.24 2.04
N ASP A 171 -6.50 19.32 0.96
CA ASP A 171 -7.27 20.53 0.63
C ASP A 171 -8.76 20.26 0.38
N ASP A 172 -9.59 20.80 1.27
CA ASP A 172 -11.05 20.65 1.39
C ASP A 172 -11.86 21.36 0.28
N ILE A 173 -11.20 21.76 -0.82
CA ILE A 173 -11.79 22.56 -1.92
C ILE A 173 -12.10 21.72 -3.17
N HIS A 174 -11.66 20.47 -3.25
CA HIS A 174 -12.00 19.52 -4.34
C HIS A 174 -13.03 18.45 -3.93
N LEU A 175 -14.08 18.83 -3.21
CA LEU A 175 -15.23 17.97 -2.88
C LEU A 175 -15.83 17.29 -4.14
N PRO A 176 -16.59 16.16 -4.07
CA PRO A 176 -16.49 14.98 -3.21
C PRO A 176 -16.82 13.63 -3.94
N HIS A 177 -16.59 13.47 -5.25
CA HIS A 177 -17.22 12.36 -6.03
C HIS A 177 -16.30 11.21 -6.52
N ASP A 178 -14.97 11.35 -6.46
CA ASP A 178 -14.07 10.52 -7.27
C ASP A 178 -13.05 9.65 -6.51
N TYR A 179 -13.16 9.52 -5.18
CA TYR A 179 -12.24 8.68 -4.42
C TYR A 179 -12.96 7.60 -3.63
N ILE A 180 -12.54 6.38 -3.91
CA ILE A 180 -13.24 5.15 -3.56
C ILE A 180 -13.00 4.85 -2.08
N HIS A 181 -14.09 4.67 -1.33
CA HIS A 181 -14.16 4.22 0.07
C HIS A 181 -12.83 4.31 0.86
N PRO A 182 -12.53 5.41 1.58
CA PRO A 182 -11.32 5.47 2.39
C PRO A 182 -11.38 4.42 3.50
N GLY A 183 -10.39 3.53 3.55
CA GLY A 183 -10.29 2.45 4.53
C GLY A 183 -11.19 1.25 4.24
N LEU A 184 -11.35 0.41 5.26
CA LEU A 184 -12.01 -0.88 5.17
C LEU A 184 -13.53 -0.78 5.41
N GLY A 185 -14.31 -1.33 4.48
CA GLY A 185 -15.75 -1.56 4.59
C GLY A 185 -16.06 -3.04 4.35
N VAL A 186 -16.82 -3.66 5.27
CA VAL A 186 -17.23 -5.07 5.18
C VAL A 186 -18.75 -5.14 5.26
N TYR A 187 -19.38 -5.64 4.21
CA TYR A 187 -20.82 -5.74 4.07
C TYR A 187 -21.22 -7.20 4.06
N THR A 188 -21.84 -7.69 5.14
CA THR A 188 -22.30 -9.08 5.31
C THR A 188 -23.81 -9.18 5.54
N SER A 189 -24.48 -8.04 5.57
CA SER A 189 -25.92 -7.93 5.84
C SER A 189 -26.53 -6.85 4.95
N GLY A 190 -27.84 -6.91 4.75
CA GLY A 190 -28.57 -6.01 3.86
C GLY A 190 -29.31 -6.74 2.74
N GLY A 191 -29.89 -5.96 1.84
CA GLY A 191 -30.51 -6.47 0.62
C GLY A 191 -29.44 -6.75 -0.42
N TRP A 192 -29.41 -7.97 -0.94
CA TRP A 192 -28.50 -8.38 -2.00
C TRP A 192 -29.29 -8.63 -3.28
N THR A 193 -28.83 -8.07 -4.39
CA THR A 193 -29.33 -8.41 -5.72
C THR A 193 -28.16 -8.69 -6.64
N ALA A 194 -28.34 -9.61 -7.57
CA ALA A 194 -27.30 -9.97 -8.51
C ALA A 194 -27.89 -10.25 -9.89
N SER A 195 -27.11 -9.96 -10.93
CA SER A 195 -27.48 -10.22 -12.32
C SER A 195 -26.29 -10.72 -13.11
N ALA A 196 -26.58 -11.57 -14.11
CA ALA A 196 -25.60 -12.06 -15.07
C ALA A 196 -26.18 -11.96 -16.48
N LEU A 197 -25.48 -11.30 -17.41
CA LEU A 197 -26.01 -10.93 -18.73
C LEU A 197 -25.06 -11.34 -19.85
N ALA A 198 -25.58 -11.87 -20.96
CA ALA A 198 -24.79 -12.34 -22.09
C ALA A 198 -24.50 -11.26 -23.16
N TYR A 199 -25.23 -10.14 -23.15
CA TYR A 199 -25.10 -9.00 -24.09
C TYR A 199 -25.12 -9.34 -25.60
N THR A 200 -25.55 -10.55 -25.98
CA THR A 200 -25.75 -10.97 -27.37
C THR A 200 -27.06 -11.77 -27.49
N SER A 201 -27.74 -11.70 -28.62
CA SER A 201 -29.07 -12.30 -28.85
C SER A 201 -29.04 -13.80 -29.16
N THR A 202 -27.86 -14.42 -29.19
CA THR A 202 -27.66 -15.85 -29.44
C THR A 202 -27.13 -16.49 -28.16
N THR A 203 -27.93 -17.36 -27.54
CA THR A 203 -27.61 -18.25 -26.39
C THR A 203 -26.11 -18.31 -26.08
N GLY A 204 -25.67 -17.47 -25.13
CA GLY A 204 -24.27 -17.30 -24.80
C GLY A 204 -24.07 -17.30 -23.29
N ALA A 205 -22.91 -17.79 -22.85
CA ALA A 205 -22.46 -17.60 -21.48
C ALA A 205 -22.46 -16.10 -21.11
N PRO A 206 -22.65 -15.76 -19.83
CA PRO A 206 -22.66 -14.36 -19.41
C PRO A 206 -21.35 -13.67 -19.80
N LYS A 207 -21.43 -12.43 -20.27
CA LYS A 207 -20.29 -11.53 -20.48
C LYS A 207 -20.16 -10.49 -19.37
N PHE A 208 -21.16 -10.41 -18.50
CA PHE A 208 -21.25 -9.42 -17.43
C PHE A 208 -21.85 -10.02 -16.17
N VAL A 209 -21.34 -9.60 -15.03
CA VAL A 209 -21.92 -9.85 -13.71
C VAL A 209 -21.97 -8.54 -12.94
N GLN A 210 -23.13 -8.29 -12.31
CA GLN A 210 -23.28 -7.23 -11.32
C GLN A 210 -23.80 -7.81 -10.01
N VAL A 211 -23.21 -7.41 -8.89
CA VAL A 211 -23.71 -7.68 -7.54
C VAL A 211 -23.89 -6.37 -6.80
N ASN A 212 -25.10 -6.13 -6.30
CA ASN A 212 -25.45 -4.96 -5.51
C ASN A 212 -25.73 -5.37 -4.06
N VAL A 213 -25.27 -4.56 -3.11
CA VAL A 213 -25.64 -4.63 -1.70
C VAL A 213 -26.22 -3.30 -1.25
N THR A 214 -27.27 -3.35 -0.45
CA THR A 214 -27.90 -2.17 0.15
C THR A 214 -28.12 -2.42 1.64
N THR A 215 -27.53 -1.59 2.47
CA THR A 215 -27.73 -1.57 3.92
C THR A 215 -28.70 -0.44 4.29
N THR A 216 -28.81 -0.15 5.59
CA THR A 216 -29.59 1.00 6.07
C THR A 216 -28.93 2.35 5.80
N SER A 217 -27.61 2.36 5.58
CA SER A 217 -26.80 3.58 5.47
C SER A 217 -26.04 3.70 4.16
N ASP A 218 -25.76 2.58 3.50
CA ASP A 218 -24.84 2.50 2.37
C ASP A 218 -25.40 1.62 1.27
N TRP A 219 -25.01 1.88 0.03
CA TRP A 219 -25.24 0.97 -1.08
C TRP A 219 -24.00 0.89 -1.97
N TRP A 220 -23.73 -0.30 -2.48
CA TRP A 220 -22.62 -0.57 -3.38
C TRP A 220 -23.03 -1.46 -4.54
N SER A 221 -22.41 -1.21 -5.68
CA SER A 221 -22.49 -1.99 -6.91
C SER A 221 -21.08 -2.44 -7.29
N THR A 222 -20.97 -3.71 -7.67
CA THR A 222 -19.76 -4.30 -8.24
C THR A 222 -20.06 -4.82 -9.63
N GLU A 223 -19.25 -4.44 -10.62
CA GLU A 223 -19.51 -4.68 -12.04
C GLU A 223 -18.26 -5.28 -12.70
N PHE A 224 -18.44 -6.42 -13.38
CA PHE A 224 -17.38 -7.16 -14.07
C PHE A 224 -17.84 -7.52 -15.48
N SER A 225 -17.09 -7.10 -16.50
CA SER A 225 -17.48 -7.20 -17.92
C SER A 225 -16.34 -7.74 -18.79
N THR A 226 -16.72 -8.57 -19.76
CA THR A 226 -15.90 -9.03 -20.90
C THR A 226 -16.54 -8.62 -22.23
N THR A 227 -17.51 -7.70 -22.19
CA THR A 227 -18.32 -7.32 -23.36
C THR A 227 -17.44 -6.87 -24.52
N ASN A 228 -16.43 -6.05 -24.24
CA ASN A 228 -15.47 -5.54 -25.23
C ASN A 228 -14.24 -6.42 -25.44
N LEU A 229 -14.18 -7.59 -24.80
CA LEU A 229 -13.23 -8.68 -25.11
C LEU A 229 -13.79 -9.70 -26.11
N ASP A 230 -15.08 -9.57 -26.45
CA ASP A 230 -15.83 -10.53 -27.27
C ASP A 230 -15.69 -12.00 -26.85
N GLN A 231 -15.50 -12.24 -25.55
CA GLN A 231 -15.44 -13.56 -24.95
C GLN A 231 -16.44 -13.68 -23.82
N ALA A 232 -16.75 -14.91 -23.41
CA ALA A 232 -17.56 -15.15 -22.23
C ALA A 232 -16.77 -14.78 -20.96
N LEU A 233 -17.50 -14.34 -19.94
CA LEU A 233 -16.99 -14.22 -18.59
C LEU A 233 -16.85 -15.64 -18.02
N VAL A 234 -15.64 -15.98 -17.58
CA VAL A 234 -15.27 -17.28 -17.02
C VAL A 234 -14.36 -17.04 -15.81
N THR A 235 -14.02 -18.10 -15.07
CA THR A 235 -13.00 -17.99 -14.03
C THR A 235 -11.64 -17.66 -14.64
N GLY A 236 -10.85 -16.84 -13.95
CA GLY A 236 -9.54 -16.39 -14.42
C GLY A 236 -9.26 -14.91 -14.16
N SER A 237 -8.08 -14.47 -14.60
CA SER A 237 -7.57 -13.12 -14.42
C SER A 237 -7.87 -12.22 -15.61
N TYR A 238 -8.27 -10.98 -15.30
CA TYR A 238 -8.65 -9.94 -16.24
C TYR A 238 -7.85 -8.67 -15.95
N PRO A 239 -6.61 -8.56 -16.47
CA PRO A 239 -5.76 -7.40 -16.25
C PRO A 239 -6.19 -6.23 -17.15
N ALA A 240 -5.68 -5.04 -16.83
CA ALA A 240 -5.90 -3.81 -17.61
C ALA A 240 -7.39 -3.52 -17.85
N ALA A 241 -8.22 -3.77 -16.83
CA ALA A 241 -9.62 -3.42 -16.84
C ALA A 241 -9.81 -1.91 -16.88
N MET A 242 -10.81 -1.47 -17.62
CA MET A 242 -11.22 -0.08 -17.74
C MET A 242 -12.62 0.12 -17.18
N ARG A 243 -13.05 1.37 -17.04
CA ARG A 243 -14.36 1.70 -16.46
C ARG A 243 -15.50 1.11 -17.27
N PHE A 244 -16.28 0.22 -16.70
CA PHE A 244 -17.53 -0.22 -17.31
C PHE A 244 -18.58 0.92 -17.31
N PRO A 245 -19.44 1.08 -18.35
CA PRO A 245 -19.45 0.44 -19.67
C PRO A 245 -18.67 1.24 -20.75
N PHE A 246 -17.62 1.97 -20.36
CA PHE A 246 -16.82 2.86 -21.20
C PHE A 246 -15.45 2.27 -21.55
N GLU A 247 -15.27 0.96 -21.39
CA GLU A 247 -14.02 0.27 -21.69
C GLU A 247 -13.72 0.26 -23.20
N ASP A 248 -12.45 0.40 -23.58
CA ASP A 248 -12.03 0.28 -24.99
C ASP A 248 -12.14 -1.18 -25.49
N LEU A 249 -12.22 -1.35 -26.81
CA LEU A 249 -12.14 -2.69 -27.42
C LEU A 249 -10.83 -3.37 -27.02
N GLY A 250 -10.91 -4.63 -26.58
CA GLY A 250 -9.77 -5.39 -26.10
C GLY A 250 -9.46 -5.23 -24.61
N HIS A 251 -10.29 -4.49 -23.87
CA HIS A 251 -10.20 -4.37 -22.42
C HIS A 251 -11.41 -4.98 -21.70
N PRO A 252 -11.23 -5.63 -20.54
CA PRO A 252 -12.34 -5.96 -19.66
C PRO A 252 -12.90 -4.69 -19.00
N GLY A 253 -14.18 -4.73 -18.61
CA GLY A 253 -14.82 -3.66 -17.85
C GLY A 253 -14.86 -3.99 -16.35
N LEU A 254 -14.54 -3.01 -15.52
CA LEU A 254 -14.64 -3.05 -14.06
C LEU A 254 -15.34 -1.78 -13.57
N GLY A 255 -16.15 -1.90 -12.53
CA GLY A 255 -16.77 -0.76 -11.87
C GLY A 255 -17.18 -1.09 -10.44
N ILE A 256 -16.51 -0.48 -9.46
CA ILE A 256 -16.91 -0.58 -8.05
C ILE A 256 -17.30 0.82 -7.56
N HIS A 257 -18.56 1.00 -7.21
CA HIS A 257 -19.11 2.32 -6.87
C HIS A 257 -20.29 2.22 -5.90
N GLY A 258 -20.57 3.31 -5.16
CA GLY A 258 -21.58 3.30 -4.11
C GLY A 258 -21.67 4.62 -3.34
N ASP A 259 -22.87 5.00 -2.90
CA ASP A 259 -23.13 6.25 -2.14
C ASP A 259 -22.49 7.53 -2.72
N GLY A 260 -22.56 7.69 -4.04
CA GLY A 260 -21.96 8.85 -4.72
C GLY A 260 -20.43 8.80 -4.86
N ARG A 261 -19.81 7.67 -4.51
CA ARG A 261 -18.38 7.37 -4.67
C ARG A 261 -18.19 6.46 -5.88
N GLY A 262 -17.23 6.75 -6.75
CA GLY A 262 -16.87 5.91 -7.89
C GLY A 262 -15.79 6.56 -8.73
N CYS A 263 -15.38 5.92 -9.83
CA CYS A 263 -14.45 6.54 -10.77
C CYS A 263 -15.20 7.17 -11.95
N ASN A 264 -14.67 8.25 -12.52
CA ASN A 264 -14.95 8.74 -13.87
C ASN A 264 -14.02 8.10 -14.91
N ARG A 265 -12.77 7.86 -14.55
CA ARG A 265 -11.77 7.06 -15.29
C ARG A 265 -11.24 5.97 -14.38
N LEU A 266 -11.19 4.75 -14.89
CA LEU A 266 -10.74 3.58 -14.12
C LEU A 266 -9.66 2.84 -14.89
N VAL A 267 -8.59 2.49 -14.18
CA VAL A 267 -7.65 1.43 -14.57
C VAL A 267 -7.58 0.42 -13.43
N GLY A 268 -7.58 -0.86 -13.75
CA GLY A 268 -7.60 -1.88 -12.72
C GLY A 268 -7.43 -3.29 -13.25
N GLU A 269 -7.80 -4.23 -12.41
CA GLU A 269 -7.79 -5.65 -12.69
C GLU A 269 -8.78 -6.37 -11.79
N PHE A 270 -9.26 -7.52 -12.25
CA PHE A 270 -10.03 -8.41 -11.41
C PHE A 270 -9.72 -9.87 -11.72
N GLU A 271 -10.04 -10.74 -10.76
CA GLU A 271 -9.93 -12.18 -10.92
C GLU A 271 -11.24 -12.82 -10.47
N ILE A 272 -11.78 -13.70 -11.31
CA ILE A 272 -12.98 -14.47 -11.01
C ILE A 272 -12.55 -15.85 -10.52
N HIS A 273 -12.87 -16.13 -9.26
CA HIS A 273 -12.55 -17.38 -8.57
C HIS A 273 -13.66 -18.41 -8.70
N GLU A 274 -14.91 -17.95 -8.77
CA GLU A 274 -16.09 -18.79 -8.92
C GLU A 274 -17.16 -18.05 -9.73
N LEU A 275 -17.76 -18.73 -10.71
CA LEU A 275 -18.87 -18.22 -11.49
C LEU A 275 -19.77 -19.41 -11.87
N GLU A 276 -20.96 -19.46 -11.26
CA GLU A 276 -21.99 -20.42 -11.62
C GLU A 276 -23.28 -19.67 -11.94
N THR A 277 -23.87 -19.98 -13.11
CA THR A 277 -25.14 -19.42 -13.53
C THR A 277 -26.13 -20.49 -13.96
N SER A 278 -27.42 -20.18 -13.88
CA SER A 278 -28.48 -20.98 -14.48
C SER A 278 -29.25 -20.18 -15.53
N THR A 279 -29.70 -20.87 -16.58
CA THR A 279 -30.42 -20.25 -17.69
C THR A 279 -31.79 -19.75 -17.26
N THR A 280 -32.21 -18.59 -17.75
CA THR A 280 -33.59 -18.12 -17.58
C THR A 280 -34.41 -18.35 -18.86
N ALA A 281 -35.68 -17.93 -18.85
CA ALA A 281 -36.52 -17.95 -20.05
C ALA A 281 -36.00 -17.00 -21.14
N ASP A 282 -35.28 -15.94 -20.76
CA ASP A 282 -34.57 -15.06 -21.69
C ASP A 282 -33.13 -15.56 -21.86
N PRO A 283 -32.70 -15.97 -23.05
CA PRO A 283 -31.34 -16.47 -23.27
C PRO A 283 -30.25 -15.40 -23.06
N ALA A 284 -30.61 -14.11 -23.02
CA ALA A 284 -29.68 -13.02 -22.71
C ALA A 284 -29.48 -12.82 -21.21
N VAL A 285 -30.36 -13.37 -20.37
CA VAL A 285 -30.37 -13.20 -18.91
C VAL A 285 -30.10 -14.53 -18.23
N HIS A 286 -29.15 -14.52 -17.31
CA HIS A 286 -28.82 -15.66 -16.48
C HIS A 286 -29.11 -15.34 -15.02
N THR A 287 -29.56 -16.34 -14.29
CA THR A 287 -29.54 -16.27 -12.84
C THR A 287 -28.09 -16.47 -12.38
N LEU A 288 -27.56 -15.54 -11.60
CA LEU A 288 -26.31 -15.76 -10.88
C LEU A 288 -26.59 -16.65 -9.67
N GLU A 289 -26.01 -17.85 -9.63
CA GLU A 289 -26.15 -18.76 -8.49
C GLU A 289 -25.02 -18.54 -7.49
N ARG A 290 -23.79 -18.41 -8.01
CA ARG A 290 -22.57 -18.30 -7.21
C ARG A 290 -21.58 -17.41 -7.93
N PHE A 291 -20.96 -16.50 -7.19
CA PHE A 291 -19.94 -15.62 -7.74
C PHE A 291 -18.93 -15.25 -6.68
N THR A 292 -17.65 -15.39 -7.01
CA THR A 292 -16.55 -14.93 -6.17
C THR A 292 -15.55 -14.22 -7.06
N ALA A 293 -15.22 -12.97 -6.76
CA ALA A 293 -14.21 -12.21 -7.48
C ALA A 293 -13.39 -11.33 -6.54
N THR A 294 -12.12 -11.10 -6.88
CA THR A 294 -11.26 -10.08 -6.28
C THR A 294 -10.97 -8.99 -7.30
N PHE A 295 -10.70 -7.78 -6.84
CA PHE A 295 -10.44 -6.65 -7.73
C PHE A 295 -9.47 -5.64 -7.13
N THR A 296 -8.84 -4.89 -8.03
CA THR A 296 -8.12 -3.66 -7.75
C THR A 296 -8.60 -2.62 -8.76
N GLN A 297 -8.98 -1.43 -8.30
CA GLN A 297 -9.29 -0.29 -9.18
C GLN A 297 -8.58 0.96 -8.70
N HIS A 298 -8.11 1.76 -9.66
CA HIS A 298 -7.57 3.10 -9.47
C HIS A 298 -8.48 4.09 -10.20
N CYS A 299 -8.85 5.19 -9.53
CA CYS A 299 -9.60 6.27 -10.17
C CYS A 299 -8.67 7.36 -10.69
N GLU A 300 -9.09 8.03 -11.77
CA GLU A 300 -8.51 9.29 -12.27
C GLU A 300 -6.99 9.29 -12.47
N GLU A 301 -6.41 8.14 -12.85
CA GLU A 301 -4.95 7.94 -12.99
C GLU A 301 -4.17 8.10 -11.67
N GLY A 302 -4.88 8.15 -10.53
CA GLY A 302 -4.32 8.27 -9.20
C GLY A 302 -3.62 7.00 -8.72
N VAL A 303 -2.68 7.19 -7.79
CA VAL A 303 -1.94 6.08 -7.16
C VAL A 303 -2.78 5.34 -6.13
N ALA A 304 -3.74 6.01 -5.49
CA ALA A 304 -4.65 5.40 -4.54
C ALA A 304 -5.52 4.34 -5.23
N LYS A 305 -5.66 3.19 -4.58
CA LYS A 305 -6.45 2.06 -5.08
C LYS A 305 -7.58 1.71 -4.13
N LEU A 306 -8.68 1.22 -4.69
CA LEU A 306 -9.59 0.33 -3.98
C LEU A 306 -9.23 -1.10 -4.34
N THR A 307 -8.94 -1.88 -3.31
CA THR A 307 -8.86 -3.34 -3.42
C THR A 307 -10.05 -3.96 -2.72
N GLY A 308 -10.43 -5.16 -3.11
CA GLY A 308 -11.54 -5.82 -2.45
C GLY A 308 -11.95 -7.14 -3.08
N CYS A 309 -13.08 -7.62 -2.61
CA CYS A 309 -13.64 -8.86 -3.10
C CYS A 309 -15.17 -8.86 -2.94
N VAL A 310 -15.84 -9.63 -3.78
CA VAL A 310 -17.27 -9.91 -3.67
C VAL A 310 -17.49 -11.42 -3.67
N HIS A 311 -18.33 -11.89 -2.75
CA HIS A 311 -18.82 -13.25 -2.69
C HIS A 311 -20.35 -13.23 -2.60
N TYR A 312 -20.96 -13.93 -3.53
CA TYR A 312 -22.40 -14.02 -3.66
C TYR A 312 -22.82 -15.48 -3.80
N ARG A 313 -23.86 -15.83 -3.05
CA ARG A 313 -24.60 -17.09 -3.09
C ARG A 313 -26.09 -16.75 -3.07
N ARG A 314 -26.84 -17.33 -4.00
CA ARG A 314 -28.30 -17.19 -4.06
C ARG A 314 -29.01 -17.98 -2.96
#